data_AF-A0A484YBB4-F1
#
_entry.id   AF-A0A484YBB4-F1
#
_cell.length_a   1.000
_cell.length_b   1.000
_cell.length_c   1.000
_cell.angle_alpha   90.00
_cell.angle_beta   90.00
_cell.angle_gamma   90.00
#
_symmetry.space_group_name_H-M   'P 1'
#
loop_
_entity.id
_entity.type
_entity.pdbx_description
1 polymer ?
#
loop_
_entity_poly.entity_id
_entity_poly.type
_entity_poly.pdbx_seq_one_letter_code
_entity_poly.pdbx_strand_id
1 'polypeptide(L)'
;MKEAMRQTEADASVIYVPAPFVLDSVVEAIEAGVKLVVVITEGVPTLDMVKVRRLLDCHPDVRLIGPNCPGVITPGECKIGIMPGEIHRPGRIGIVSRSGTLTYEAVAQTTALGLGQSTCIGIGGDPVPGTNFIDALRLFENDPQTDAVIMIGEIGGNAEERAAEFIRHEMNKPVVGYIAGVTAPKGKRMGHAGAIISGGSGSAEDKFRAFDKAGMAWTRNPALLGETLWNVIK
;
A
#
# COMPACT_ATOMS: atom_id res chain seq x y z
N MET A 1 19.02 -16.83 -7.20
CA MET A 1 17.82 -16.56 -8.02
C MET A 1 17.82 -17.22 -9.39
N LYS A 2 18.85 -17.04 -10.24
CA LYS A 2 18.87 -17.58 -11.62
C LYS A 2 18.58 -19.08 -11.71
N GLU A 3 19.15 -19.89 -10.80
CA GLU A 3 18.86 -21.33 -10.75
C GLU A 3 17.38 -21.63 -10.51
N ALA A 4 16.77 -20.99 -9.52
CA ALA A 4 15.36 -21.17 -9.19
C ALA A 4 14.46 -20.78 -10.37
N MET A 5 14.76 -19.67 -11.04
CA MET A 5 14.02 -19.23 -12.23
C MET A 5 14.10 -20.23 -13.36
N ARG A 6 15.27 -20.81 -13.65
CA ARG A 6 15.42 -21.85 -14.70
C ARG A 6 14.59 -23.09 -14.44
N GLN A 7 14.35 -23.42 -13.17
CA GLN A 7 13.62 -24.63 -12.79
C GLN A 7 12.12 -24.43 -12.63
N THR A 8 11.68 -23.21 -12.30
CA THR A 8 10.31 -22.96 -11.84
C THR A 8 9.53 -21.97 -12.70
N GLU A 9 10.22 -21.14 -13.47
CA GLU A 9 9.60 -20.03 -14.22
C GLU A 9 8.75 -19.11 -13.34
N ALA A 10 9.10 -18.98 -12.05
CA ALA A 10 8.36 -18.18 -11.08
C ALA A 10 8.22 -16.72 -11.54
N ASP A 11 7.01 -16.17 -11.46
CA ASP A 11 6.69 -14.80 -11.87
C ASP A 11 6.73 -13.79 -10.71
N ALA A 12 6.70 -14.29 -9.47
CA ALA A 12 6.77 -13.50 -8.25
C ALA A 12 7.86 -13.99 -7.27
N SER A 13 8.40 -13.07 -6.47
CA SER A 13 9.37 -13.35 -5.40
C SER A 13 9.04 -12.55 -4.15
N VAL A 14 9.30 -13.12 -2.98
CA VAL A 14 9.17 -12.47 -1.68
C VAL A 14 10.51 -12.45 -0.95
N ILE A 15 10.88 -11.28 -0.44
CA ILE A 15 12.17 -11.01 0.19
C ILE A 15 11.96 -10.85 1.70
N TYR A 16 12.58 -11.78 2.43
CA TYR A 16 12.64 -11.83 3.90
C TYR A 16 14.07 -11.66 4.44
N VAL A 17 15.03 -11.26 3.59
CA VAL A 17 16.43 -11.11 4.01
C VAL A 17 16.60 -9.90 4.94
N PRO A 18 17.61 -9.88 5.83
CA PRO A 18 17.93 -8.71 6.63
C PRO A 18 18.19 -7.45 5.79
N ALA A 19 17.89 -6.27 6.35
CA ALA A 19 17.95 -4.98 5.65
C ALA A 19 19.25 -4.70 4.86
N PRO A 20 20.46 -5.03 5.35
CA PRO A 20 21.70 -4.81 4.59
C PRO A 20 21.79 -5.56 3.26
N PHE A 21 20.98 -6.61 3.07
CA PHE A 21 21.02 -7.47 1.87
C PHE A 21 19.84 -7.24 0.92
N VAL A 22 18.93 -6.32 1.26
CA VAL A 22 17.70 -6.10 0.48
C VAL A 22 18.01 -5.54 -0.91
N LEU A 23 18.92 -4.55 -1.02
CA LEU A 23 19.28 -3.96 -2.31
C LEU A 23 19.78 -5.04 -3.28
N ASP A 24 20.77 -5.82 -2.87
CA ASP A 24 21.36 -6.87 -3.70
C ASP A 24 20.34 -7.94 -4.06
N SER A 25 19.44 -8.31 -3.13
CA SER A 25 18.38 -9.29 -3.39
C SER A 25 17.34 -8.79 -4.39
N VAL A 26 16.98 -7.51 -4.33
CA VAL A 26 16.07 -6.88 -5.30
C VAL A 26 16.71 -6.83 -6.69
N VAL A 27 17.98 -6.45 -6.77
CA VAL A 27 18.75 -6.47 -8.03
C VAL A 27 18.77 -7.89 -8.61
N GLU A 28 19.08 -8.89 -7.78
CA GLU A 28 19.13 -10.29 -8.23
C GLU A 28 17.77 -10.79 -8.75
N ALA A 29 16.66 -10.38 -8.11
CA ALA A 29 15.31 -10.74 -8.54
C ALA A 29 14.95 -10.11 -9.90
N ILE A 30 15.24 -8.81 -10.07
CA ILE A 30 14.96 -8.07 -11.30
C ILE A 30 15.79 -8.64 -12.46
N GLU A 31 17.10 -8.84 -12.26
CA GLU A 31 17.97 -9.41 -13.30
C GLU A 31 17.61 -10.84 -13.68
N ALA A 32 16.99 -11.59 -12.77
CA ALA A 32 16.52 -12.94 -13.04
C ALA A 32 15.18 -12.98 -13.80
N GLY A 33 14.52 -11.83 -14.00
CA GLY A 33 13.32 -11.70 -14.83
C GLY A 33 11.99 -11.77 -14.06
N VAL A 34 12.01 -11.72 -12.73
CA VAL A 34 10.79 -11.72 -11.88
C VAL A 34 9.97 -10.45 -12.13
N LYS A 35 8.65 -10.60 -12.23
CA LYS A 35 7.73 -9.48 -12.52
C LYS A 35 7.15 -8.83 -11.27
N LEU A 36 6.97 -9.58 -10.19
CA LEU A 36 6.51 -9.06 -8.90
C LEU A 36 7.51 -9.36 -7.79
N VAL A 37 8.03 -8.34 -7.13
CA VAL A 37 8.91 -8.47 -5.96
C VAL A 37 8.23 -7.88 -4.74
N VAL A 38 8.07 -8.66 -3.68
CA VAL A 38 7.48 -8.19 -2.41
C VAL A 38 8.55 -8.16 -1.34
N VAL A 39 8.83 -6.99 -0.78
CA VAL A 39 9.86 -6.80 0.24
C VAL A 39 9.20 -6.57 1.60
N ILE A 40 9.31 -7.55 2.49
CA ILE A 40 8.70 -7.48 3.83
C ILE A 40 9.59 -6.70 4.80
N THR A 41 10.90 -6.85 4.63
CA THR A 41 11.93 -6.34 5.54
C THR A 41 11.77 -4.84 5.84
N GLU A 42 11.79 -4.50 7.13
CA GLU A 42 11.84 -3.12 7.63
C GLU A 42 13.29 -2.67 7.87
N GLY A 43 13.53 -1.36 7.85
CA GLY A 43 14.83 -0.77 8.20
C GLY A 43 15.84 -0.74 7.06
N VAL A 44 15.36 -0.86 5.82
CA VAL A 44 16.19 -0.70 4.62
C VAL A 44 16.68 0.75 4.54
N PRO A 45 17.99 1.00 4.31
CA PRO A 45 18.48 2.36 4.16
C PRO A 45 17.73 3.12 3.05
N THR A 46 17.26 4.34 3.34
CA THR A 46 16.50 5.13 2.35
C THR A 46 17.26 5.31 1.03
N LEU A 47 18.59 5.49 1.09
CA LEU A 47 19.42 5.65 -0.10
C LEU A 47 19.44 4.39 -0.96
N ASP A 48 19.34 3.21 -0.36
CA ASP A 48 19.24 1.97 -1.13
C ASP A 48 17.89 1.86 -1.82
N MET A 49 16.80 2.28 -1.17
CA MET A 49 15.50 2.36 -1.82
C MET A 49 15.43 3.41 -2.94
N VAL A 50 16.21 4.50 -2.86
CA VAL A 50 16.38 5.43 -3.98
C VAL A 50 17.04 4.76 -5.18
N LYS A 51 18.08 3.92 -4.95
CA LYS A 51 18.71 3.12 -6.02
C LYS A 51 17.72 2.12 -6.61
N VAL A 52 16.96 1.42 -5.77
CA VAL A 52 15.89 0.50 -6.20
C VAL A 52 14.85 1.22 -7.05
N ARG A 53 14.38 2.40 -6.63
CA ARG A 53 13.42 3.19 -7.41
C ARG A 53 13.96 3.51 -8.81
N ARG A 54 15.23 3.94 -8.88
CA ARG A 54 15.89 4.21 -10.16
C ARG A 54 16.01 2.96 -11.03
N LEU A 55 16.27 1.80 -10.43
CA LEU A 55 16.33 0.52 -11.13
C LEU A 55 14.95 0.12 -11.69
N LEU A 56 13.88 0.31 -10.93
CA LEU A 56 12.50 0.06 -11.37
C LEU A 56 12.09 0.98 -12.53
N ASP A 57 12.55 2.23 -12.55
CA ASP A 57 12.29 3.14 -13.69
C ASP A 57 12.91 2.63 -15.01
N CYS A 58 13.97 1.83 -14.93
CA CYS A 58 14.58 1.16 -16.08
C CYS A 58 13.91 -0.18 -16.44
N HIS A 59 13.05 -0.72 -15.57
CA HIS A 59 12.37 -2.01 -15.72
C HIS A 59 10.87 -1.84 -15.49
N PRO A 60 10.15 -1.15 -16.41
CA PRO A 60 8.75 -0.76 -16.21
C PRO A 60 7.78 -1.94 -16.12
N ASP A 61 8.22 -3.13 -16.52
CA ASP A 61 7.50 -4.40 -16.44
C ASP A 61 7.64 -5.10 -15.07
N VAL A 62 8.48 -4.58 -14.17
CA VAL A 62 8.64 -5.10 -12.82
C VAL A 62 7.94 -4.20 -11.80
N ARG A 63 7.16 -4.83 -10.91
CA ARG A 63 6.51 -4.18 -9.77
C ARG A 63 7.17 -4.60 -8.48
N LEU A 64 7.43 -3.62 -7.60
CA LEU A 64 7.90 -3.87 -6.25
C LEU A 64 6.88 -3.39 -5.22
N ILE A 65 6.51 -4.23 -4.26
CA ILE A 65 5.66 -3.89 -3.11
C ILE A 65 6.55 -3.83 -1.85
N GLY A 66 6.40 -2.79 -1.04
CA GLY A 66 7.27 -2.51 0.11
C GLY A 66 8.43 -1.56 -0.23
N PRO A 67 9.51 -1.54 0.59
CA PRO A 67 9.79 -2.40 1.75
C PRO A 67 8.91 -2.07 2.96
N ASN A 68 9.20 -2.67 4.12
CA ASN A 68 8.51 -2.41 5.37
C ASN A 68 6.98 -2.55 5.23
N CYS A 69 6.53 -3.70 4.74
CA CYS A 69 5.15 -3.91 4.38
C CYS A 69 4.63 -5.30 4.78
N PRO A 70 3.30 -5.48 4.96
CA PRO A 70 2.73 -6.80 5.18
C PRO A 70 2.71 -7.66 3.91
N GLY A 71 2.92 -7.07 2.73
CA GLY A 71 2.86 -7.71 1.43
C GLY A 71 1.54 -7.48 0.68
N VAL A 72 1.13 -8.47 -0.13
CA VAL A 72 -0.10 -8.45 -0.94
C VAL A 72 -0.90 -9.74 -0.75
N ILE A 73 -2.23 -9.63 -0.78
CA ILE A 73 -3.13 -10.78 -0.73
C ILE A 73 -4.35 -10.57 -1.64
N THR A 74 -4.65 -11.58 -2.45
CA THR A 74 -5.90 -11.76 -3.17
C THR A 74 -6.64 -12.91 -2.49
N PRO A 75 -7.67 -12.63 -1.68
CA PRO A 75 -8.28 -13.64 -0.82
C PRO A 75 -8.87 -14.81 -1.63
N GLY A 76 -8.62 -16.04 -1.17
CA GLY A 76 -9.05 -17.25 -1.86
C GLY A 76 -8.11 -17.70 -3.00
N GLU A 77 -7.13 -16.88 -3.37
CA GLU A 77 -6.21 -17.16 -4.47
C GLU A 77 -4.75 -17.23 -4.01
N CYS A 78 -4.17 -16.08 -3.63
CA CYS A 78 -2.74 -16.00 -3.34
C CYS A 78 -2.44 -15.00 -2.23
N LYS A 79 -1.46 -15.34 -1.39
CA LYS A 79 -0.95 -14.52 -0.30
C LYS A 79 0.57 -14.47 -0.36
N ILE A 80 1.12 -13.29 -0.59
CA ILE A 80 2.58 -13.05 -0.60
C ILE A 80 2.89 -12.04 0.50
N GLY A 81 3.26 -12.55 1.67
CA GLY A 81 3.60 -11.73 2.83
C GLY A 81 3.12 -12.31 4.16
N ILE A 82 3.01 -11.43 5.16
CA ILE A 82 2.87 -11.80 6.58
C ILE A 82 1.48 -11.55 7.16
N MET A 83 0.53 -11.09 6.36
CA MET A 83 -0.86 -10.94 6.82
C MET A 83 -1.52 -12.28 7.19
N PRO A 84 -2.44 -12.30 8.16
CA PRO A 84 -3.25 -13.48 8.47
C PRO A 84 -4.30 -13.70 7.37
N GLY A 85 -4.32 -14.88 6.74
CA GLY A 85 -5.24 -15.15 5.62
C GLY A 85 -6.68 -15.32 6.06
N GLU A 86 -6.89 -15.87 7.25
CA GLU A 86 -8.17 -16.29 7.81
C GLU A 86 -9.16 -15.15 8.09
N ILE A 87 -8.68 -13.90 8.19
CA ILE A 87 -9.54 -12.72 8.36
C ILE A 87 -10.08 -12.18 7.02
N HIS A 88 -9.49 -12.61 5.90
CA HIS A 88 -9.85 -12.14 4.57
C HIS A 88 -10.93 -13.03 3.95
N ARG A 89 -11.78 -12.45 3.09
CA ARG A 89 -12.78 -13.19 2.31
C ARG A 89 -12.79 -12.64 0.88
N PRO A 90 -12.92 -13.49 -0.16
CA PRO A 90 -13.09 -13.01 -1.53
C PRO A 90 -14.26 -12.04 -1.60
N GLY A 91 -14.07 -10.92 -2.29
CA GLY A 91 -15.07 -9.87 -2.37
C GLY A 91 -14.70 -8.78 -3.37
N ARG A 92 -15.26 -7.58 -3.16
CA ARG A 92 -15.29 -6.50 -4.16
C ARG A 92 -14.56 -5.22 -3.75
N ILE A 93 -13.87 -5.23 -2.60
CA ILE A 93 -13.21 -4.04 -2.06
C ILE A 93 -11.70 -4.14 -2.21
N GLY A 94 -11.12 -3.16 -2.91
CA GLY A 94 -9.67 -2.97 -2.95
C GLY A 94 -9.19 -2.28 -1.68
N ILE A 95 -8.03 -2.68 -1.14
CA ILE A 95 -7.43 -1.99 0.01
C ILE A 95 -5.98 -1.66 -0.29
N VAL A 96 -5.59 -0.38 -0.16
CA VAL A 96 -4.19 0.05 -0.21
C VAL A 96 -3.80 0.75 1.08
N SER A 97 -2.67 0.38 1.67
CA SER A 97 -2.28 0.88 2.99
C SER A 97 -0.76 0.96 3.19
N ARG A 98 -0.32 1.97 3.95
CA ARG A 98 1.06 2.06 4.47
C ARG A 98 1.29 1.20 5.71
N SER A 99 0.24 0.88 6.46
CA SER A 99 0.33 0.20 7.76
C SER A 99 -0.17 -1.25 7.70
N GLY A 100 0.58 -2.18 8.31
CA GLY A 100 0.20 -3.59 8.39
C GLY A 100 -1.11 -3.83 9.14
N THR A 101 -1.10 -3.69 10.47
CA THR A 101 -2.24 -4.05 11.32
C THR A 101 -3.48 -3.19 11.10
N LEU A 102 -3.31 -1.92 10.73
CA LEU A 102 -4.44 -1.06 10.38
C LEU A 102 -5.13 -1.49 9.08
N THR A 103 -4.39 -2.14 8.16
CA THR A 103 -5.02 -2.84 7.02
C THR A 103 -5.95 -3.94 7.51
N TYR A 104 -5.54 -4.69 8.53
CA TYR A 104 -6.30 -5.83 9.05
C TYR A 104 -7.61 -5.38 9.71
N GLU A 105 -7.63 -4.18 10.31
CA GLU A 105 -8.86 -3.57 10.82
C GLU A 105 -9.86 -3.27 9.69
N ALA A 106 -9.41 -2.70 8.58
CA ALA A 106 -10.26 -2.45 7.41
C ALA A 106 -10.74 -3.75 6.76
N VAL A 107 -9.88 -4.77 6.69
CA VAL A 107 -10.24 -6.12 6.25
C VAL A 107 -11.33 -6.71 7.14
N ALA A 108 -11.16 -6.67 8.47
CA ALA A 108 -12.15 -7.20 9.40
C ALA A 108 -13.50 -6.50 9.25
N GLN A 109 -13.53 -5.17 9.12
CA GLN A 109 -14.76 -4.40 8.94
C GLN A 109 -15.45 -4.71 7.61
N THR A 110 -14.72 -4.77 6.50
CA THR A 110 -15.28 -5.09 5.17
C THR A 110 -15.77 -6.54 5.09
N THR A 111 -15.05 -7.48 5.69
CA THR A 111 -15.48 -8.88 5.83
C THR A 111 -16.77 -8.98 6.67
N ALA A 112 -16.86 -8.29 7.80
CA ALA A 112 -18.03 -8.32 8.68
C ALA A 112 -19.30 -7.74 8.01
N LEU A 113 -19.12 -6.79 7.09
CA LEU A 113 -20.21 -6.23 6.27
C LEU A 113 -20.58 -7.11 5.06
N GLY A 114 -19.93 -8.27 4.89
CA GLY A 114 -20.17 -9.17 3.76
C GLY A 114 -19.64 -8.65 2.42
N LEU A 115 -18.79 -7.61 2.43
CA LEU A 115 -18.21 -7.02 1.22
C LEU A 115 -16.98 -7.79 0.73
N GLY A 116 -16.21 -8.36 1.66
CA GLY A 116 -14.92 -9.01 1.39
C GLY A 116 -13.90 -8.09 0.72
N GLN A 117 -12.84 -8.65 0.16
CA GLN A 117 -11.78 -7.91 -0.52
C GLN A 117 -11.45 -8.54 -1.87
N SER A 118 -11.21 -7.69 -2.88
CA SER A 118 -10.67 -8.13 -4.17
C SER A 118 -9.17 -8.41 -4.01
N THR A 119 -8.40 -7.38 -3.65
CA THR A 119 -6.97 -7.49 -3.31
C THR A 119 -6.61 -6.44 -2.26
N CYS A 120 -5.73 -6.80 -1.32
CA CYS A 120 -5.14 -5.88 -0.35
C CYS A 120 -3.65 -5.71 -0.62
N ILE A 121 -3.20 -4.47 -0.79
CA ILE A 121 -1.82 -4.08 -1.11
C ILE A 121 -1.27 -3.25 0.05
N GLY A 122 -0.38 -3.84 0.84
CA GLY A 122 0.44 -3.09 1.78
C GLY A 122 1.63 -2.46 1.08
N ILE A 123 1.60 -1.17 0.79
CA ILE A 123 2.68 -0.46 0.08
C ILE A 123 3.89 -0.17 0.98
N GLY A 124 3.68 -0.19 2.30
CA GLY A 124 4.72 -0.07 3.32
C GLY A 124 4.90 1.32 3.92
N GLY A 125 5.60 1.36 5.05
CA GLY A 125 5.78 2.56 5.89
C GLY A 125 7.00 3.42 5.52
N ASP A 126 7.86 2.93 4.62
CA ASP A 126 9.12 3.59 4.29
C ASP A 126 8.93 4.82 3.37
N PRO A 127 9.84 5.82 3.41
CA PRO A 127 9.68 7.07 2.66
C PRO A 127 9.72 6.91 1.13
N VAL A 128 10.36 5.85 0.64
CA VAL A 128 10.53 5.56 -0.79
C VAL A 128 10.02 4.15 -1.06
N PRO A 129 8.70 3.98 -1.26
CA PRO A 129 8.13 2.68 -1.58
C PRO A 129 8.37 2.32 -3.06
N GLY A 130 8.37 1.03 -3.37
CA GLY A 130 8.39 0.55 -4.76
C GLY A 130 7.10 0.89 -5.51
N THR A 131 5.95 0.56 -4.91
CA THR A 131 4.60 0.86 -5.39
C THR A 131 4.01 1.95 -4.50
N ASN A 132 3.52 3.04 -5.07
CA ASN A 132 2.87 4.12 -4.31
C ASN A 132 1.33 4.01 -4.38
N PHE A 133 0.62 4.93 -3.71
CA PHE A 133 -0.86 4.97 -3.72
C PHE A 133 -1.44 5.07 -5.13
N ILE A 134 -0.94 5.97 -5.98
CA ILE A 134 -1.45 6.18 -7.34
C ILE A 134 -1.27 4.90 -8.16
N ASP A 135 -0.13 4.23 -8.03
CA ASP A 135 0.13 2.97 -8.73
C ASP A 135 -0.90 1.90 -8.34
N ALA A 136 -1.22 1.76 -7.05
CA ALA A 136 -2.20 0.80 -6.55
C ALA A 136 -3.64 1.20 -6.93
N LEU A 137 -3.98 2.48 -6.81
CA LEU A 137 -5.30 3.01 -7.18
C LEU A 137 -5.59 2.81 -8.67
N ARG A 138 -4.59 3.00 -9.54
CA ARG A 138 -4.72 2.71 -10.97
C ARG A 138 -4.94 1.21 -11.25
N LEU A 139 -4.35 0.31 -10.46
CA LEU A 139 -4.66 -1.12 -10.58
C LEU A 139 -6.11 -1.39 -10.20
N PHE A 140 -6.59 -0.83 -9.09
CA PHE A 140 -7.96 -1.01 -8.64
C PHE A 140 -9.00 -0.38 -9.58
N GLU A 141 -8.74 0.80 -10.16
CA GLU A 141 -9.63 1.40 -11.17
C GLU A 141 -9.82 0.46 -12.37
N ASN A 142 -8.74 -0.20 -12.81
CA ASN A 142 -8.77 -1.10 -13.96
C ASN A 142 -9.22 -2.53 -13.64
N ASP A 143 -9.34 -2.91 -12.37
CA ASP A 143 -9.75 -4.25 -11.96
C ASP A 143 -11.28 -4.39 -11.91
N PRO A 144 -11.91 -5.19 -12.79
CA PRO A 144 -13.37 -5.36 -12.80
C PRO A 144 -13.93 -6.07 -11.55
N GLN A 145 -13.11 -6.74 -10.74
CA GLN A 145 -13.55 -7.31 -9.45
C GLN A 145 -13.67 -6.23 -8.36
N THR A 146 -12.94 -5.12 -8.49
CA THR A 146 -12.94 -4.05 -7.51
C THR A 146 -14.03 -3.04 -7.83
N ASP A 147 -14.95 -2.82 -6.90
CA ASP A 147 -16.02 -1.83 -7.02
C ASP A 147 -15.76 -0.55 -6.22
N ALA A 148 -14.96 -0.64 -5.15
CA ALA A 148 -14.59 0.49 -4.33
C ALA A 148 -13.26 0.23 -3.61
N VAL A 149 -12.61 1.30 -3.16
CA VAL A 149 -11.27 1.22 -2.55
C VAL A 149 -11.25 1.86 -1.17
N ILE A 150 -10.61 1.19 -0.19
CA ILE A 150 -10.17 1.82 1.05
C ILE A 150 -8.69 2.22 0.91
N MET A 151 -8.39 3.50 1.14
CA MET A 151 -7.04 4.04 1.18
C MET A 151 -6.66 4.44 2.61
N ILE A 152 -5.63 3.80 3.15
CA ILE A 152 -5.14 4.02 4.52
C ILE A 152 -3.75 4.67 4.47
N GLY A 153 -3.73 5.97 4.73
CA GLY A 153 -2.51 6.76 4.83
C GLY A 153 -2.08 7.04 6.26
N GLU A 154 -1.01 7.80 6.38
CA GLU A 154 -0.47 8.28 7.66
C GLU A 154 0.17 9.66 7.48
N ILE A 155 0.60 10.27 8.58
CA ILE A 155 1.37 11.52 8.53
C ILE A 155 2.70 11.36 7.76
N GLY A 156 3.22 12.50 7.30
CA GLY A 156 4.50 12.58 6.58
C GLY A 156 4.37 12.47 5.07
N GLY A 157 5.22 13.22 4.36
CA GLY A 157 5.17 13.34 2.90
C GLY A 157 3.85 13.93 2.38
N ASN A 158 3.66 13.88 1.07
CA ASN A 158 2.46 14.38 0.39
C ASN A 158 1.78 13.34 -0.52
N ALA A 159 2.03 12.05 -0.28
CA ALA A 159 1.60 10.98 -1.17
C ALA A 159 0.06 10.87 -1.22
N GLU A 160 -0.60 11.01 -0.08
CA GLU A 160 -2.05 10.99 0.07
C GLU A 160 -2.70 12.20 -0.61
N GLU A 161 -2.10 13.39 -0.53
CA GLU A 161 -2.60 14.59 -1.22
C GLU A 161 -2.51 14.42 -2.75
N ARG A 162 -1.41 13.82 -3.24
CA ARG A 162 -1.25 13.51 -4.67
C ARG A 162 -2.22 12.42 -5.12
N ALA A 163 -2.47 11.42 -4.27
CA ALA A 163 -3.47 10.40 -4.53
C ALA A 163 -4.88 10.99 -4.59
N ALA A 164 -5.22 11.95 -3.73
CA ALA A 164 -6.50 12.66 -3.76
C ALA A 164 -6.70 13.41 -5.09
N GLU A 165 -5.67 14.10 -5.59
CA GLU A 165 -5.73 14.77 -6.89
C GLU A 165 -5.91 13.77 -8.05
N PHE A 166 -5.22 12.62 -7.99
CA PHE A 166 -5.42 11.54 -8.95
C PHE A 166 -6.85 10.98 -8.91
N ILE A 167 -7.40 10.72 -7.72
CA ILE A 167 -8.76 10.20 -7.54
C ILE A 167 -9.78 11.15 -8.17
N ARG A 168 -9.61 12.47 -7.94
CA ARG A 168 -10.49 13.50 -8.48
C ARG A 168 -10.57 13.51 -10.01
N HIS A 169 -9.47 13.19 -10.68
CA HIS A 169 -9.32 13.39 -12.13
C HIS A 169 -9.31 12.09 -12.95
N GLU A 170 -8.89 10.98 -12.37
CA GLU A 170 -8.61 9.73 -13.09
C GLU A 170 -9.35 8.50 -12.52
N MET A 171 -10.10 8.62 -11.41
CA MET A 171 -10.88 7.49 -10.86
C MET A 171 -12.38 7.74 -10.91
N ASN A 172 -13.11 6.68 -11.28
CA ASN A 172 -14.57 6.66 -11.21
C ASN A 172 -15.05 5.85 -10.01
N LYS A 173 -14.26 4.86 -9.56
CA LYS A 173 -14.63 4.03 -8.42
C LYS A 173 -14.55 4.82 -7.13
N PRO A 174 -15.53 4.67 -6.21
CA PRO A 174 -15.50 5.36 -4.94
C PRO A 174 -14.30 4.94 -4.09
N VAL A 175 -13.66 5.93 -3.48
CA VAL A 175 -12.53 5.74 -2.56
C VAL A 175 -12.89 6.31 -1.19
N VAL A 176 -12.59 5.56 -0.13
CA VAL A 176 -12.70 6.01 1.27
C VAL A 176 -11.34 6.12 1.92
N GLY A 177 -11.06 7.29 2.50
CA GLY A 177 -9.80 7.60 3.14
C GLY A 177 -9.80 7.48 4.66
N TYR A 178 -8.65 7.08 5.20
CA TYR A 178 -8.29 7.29 6.60
C TYR A 178 -6.82 7.73 6.70
N ILE A 179 -6.51 8.63 7.63
CA ILE A 179 -5.14 9.06 7.92
C ILE A 179 -4.81 8.81 9.40
N ALA A 180 -3.80 7.97 9.64
CA ALA A 180 -3.25 7.75 10.97
C ALA A 180 -2.38 8.94 11.43
N GLY A 181 -2.26 9.11 12.75
CA GLY A 181 -1.30 10.06 13.35
C GLY A 181 -1.81 11.49 13.56
N VAL A 182 -3.13 11.70 13.63
CA VAL A 182 -3.75 13.02 13.90
C VAL A 182 -3.19 13.69 15.16
N THR A 183 -2.89 12.90 16.20
CA THR A 183 -2.37 13.38 17.49
C THR A 183 -0.84 13.35 17.59
N ALA A 184 -0.13 13.09 16.49
CA ALA A 184 1.32 12.98 16.50
C ALA A 184 1.98 14.35 16.76
N PRO A 185 2.97 14.42 17.68
CA PRO A 185 3.72 15.65 17.90
C PRO A 185 4.63 15.98 16.71
N LYS A 186 4.78 17.27 16.40
CA LYS A 186 5.64 17.75 15.30
C LYS A 186 7.10 17.33 15.53
N GLY A 187 7.79 16.95 14.44
CA GLY A 187 9.21 16.61 14.46
C GLY A 187 9.58 15.27 15.12
N LYS A 188 8.59 14.46 15.54
CA LYS A 188 8.85 13.08 16.00
C LYS A 188 8.51 12.07 14.92
N ARG A 189 9.37 11.04 14.81
CA ARG A 189 9.10 9.85 14.01
C ARG A 189 8.17 8.91 14.78
N MET A 190 7.10 8.46 14.14
CA MET A 190 6.10 7.56 14.72
C MET A 190 6.22 6.14 14.16
N GLY A 191 7.12 5.33 14.74
CA GLY A 191 7.34 3.94 14.30
C GLY A 191 7.96 3.89 12.90
N HIS A 192 7.12 3.91 11.85
CA HIS A 192 7.54 3.90 10.46
C HIS A 192 8.51 5.04 10.13
N ALA A 193 9.48 4.74 9.26
CA ALA A 193 10.49 5.69 8.83
C ALA A 193 9.89 6.92 8.11
N GLY A 194 8.79 6.74 7.37
CA GLY A 194 8.10 7.83 6.67
C GLY A 194 7.13 8.65 7.54
N ALA A 195 6.82 8.21 8.76
CA ALA A 195 5.83 8.85 9.62
C ALA A 195 6.43 10.01 10.44
N ILE A 196 6.85 11.09 9.76
CA ILE A 196 7.39 12.31 10.37
C ILE A 196 6.83 13.57 9.71
N ILE A 197 6.34 14.51 10.53
CA ILE A 197 5.88 15.82 10.06
C ILE A 197 7.09 16.77 10.02
N SER A 198 7.44 17.27 8.83
CA SER A 198 8.55 18.19 8.61
C SER A 198 8.13 19.37 7.71
N GLY A 199 8.78 20.53 7.88
CA GLY A 199 8.61 21.67 6.96
C GLY A 199 7.22 22.31 6.89
N GLY A 200 6.30 22.00 7.81
CA GLY A 200 4.94 22.56 7.80
C GLY A 200 3.95 21.89 6.84
N SER A 201 4.34 20.78 6.20
CA SER A 201 3.50 19.95 5.34
C SER A 201 3.46 18.49 5.83
N GLY A 202 2.52 17.70 5.33
CA GLY A 202 2.37 16.29 5.69
C GLY A 202 1.64 16.05 7.02
N SER A 203 0.90 17.06 7.54
CA SER A 203 -0.01 16.82 8.65
C SER A 203 -1.23 16.03 8.21
N ALA A 204 -1.88 15.32 9.13
CA ALA A 204 -3.11 14.61 8.82
C ALA A 204 -4.23 15.57 8.35
N GLU A 205 -4.24 16.81 8.86
CA GLU A 205 -5.25 17.80 8.50
C GLU A 205 -5.07 18.37 7.09
N ASP A 206 -3.84 18.44 6.58
CA ASP A 206 -3.60 18.79 5.18
C ASP A 206 -4.13 17.69 4.25
N LYS A 207 -3.94 16.43 4.65
CA LYS A 207 -4.41 15.25 3.90
C LYS A 207 -5.93 15.15 3.86
N PHE A 208 -6.62 15.34 4.99
CA PHE A 208 -8.10 15.40 5.00
C PHE A 208 -8.65 16.53 4.14
N ARG A 209 -8.03 17.73 4.17
CA ARG A 209 -8.42 18.83 3.28
C ARG A 209 -8.22 18.51 1.80
N ALA A 210 -7.20 17.71 1.46
CA ALA A 210 -7.04 17.22 0.09
C ALA A 210 -8.15 16.24 -0.29
N PHE A 211 -8.57 15.37 0.63
CA PHE A 211 -9.68 14.44 0.42
C PHE A 211 -11.00 15.18 0.19
N ASP A 212 -11.30 16.21 0.99
CA ASP A 212 -12.47 17.07 0.80
C ASP A 212 -12.48 17.73 -0.60
N LYS A 213 -11.34 18.26 -1.04
CA LYS A 213 -11.19 18.88 -2.37
C LYS A 213 -11.38 17.88 -3.52
N ALA A 214 -11.02 16.62 -3.30
CA ALA A 214 -11.20 15.54 -4.26
C ALA A 214 -12.63 14.99 -4.28
N GLY A 215 -13.50 15.40 -3.35
CA GLY A 215 -14.83 14.78 -3.17
C GLY A 215 -14.76 13.35 -2.64
N MET A 216 -13.62 12.97 -2.05
CA MET A 216 -13.38 11.64 -1.50
C MET A 216 -13.98 11.55 -0.10
N ALA A 217 -14.76 10.51 0.19
CA ALA A 217 -15.25 10.27 1.54
C ALA A 217 -14.09 9.84 2.47
N TRP A 218 -14.16 10.20 3.75
CA TRP A 218 -13.14 9.82 4.72
C TRP A 218 -13.69 9.77 6.14
N THR A 219 -12.96 9.10 7.03
CA THR A 219 -13.26 9.06 8.46
C THR A 219 -12.02 9.34 9.30
N ARG A 220 -12.22 9.93 10.48
CA ARG A 220 -11.18 10.08 11.53
C ARG A 220 -11.17 8.90 12.49
N ASN A 221 -12.21 8.08 12.49
CA ASN A 221 -12.33 6.94 13.38
C ASN A 221 -11.97 5.67 12.59
N PRO A 222 -10.84 5.00 12.90
CA PRO A 222 -10.44 3.80 12.18
C PRO A 222 -11.47 2.67 12.30
N ALA A 223 -12.33 2.68 13.32
CA ALA A 223 -13.41 1.70 13.51
C ALA A 223 -14.62 1.90 12.57
N LEU A 224 -14.67 3.02 11.82
CA LEU A 224 -15.79 3.36 10.94
C LEU A 224 -15.42 3.30 9.45
N LEU A 225 -14.27 2.71 9.09
CA LEU A 225 -13.81 2.59 7.69
C LEU A 225 -14.82 1.80 6.84
N GLY A 226 -15.24 0.63 7.31
CA GLY A 226 -16.20 -0.22 6.60
C GLY A 226 -17.59 0.43 6.49
N GLU A 227 -18.07 1.05 7.57
CA GLU A 227 -19.36 1.76 7.55
C GLU A 227 -19.35 2.96 6.59
N THR A 228 -18.26 3.75 6.62
CA THR A 228 -18.09 4.90 5.70
C THR A 228 -18.11 4.43 4.25
N LEU A 229 -17.39 3.35 3.93
CA LEU A 229 -17.41 2.76 2.59
C LEU A 229 -18.79 2.28 2.19
N TRP A 230 -19.46 1.54 3.07
CA TRP A 230 -20.80 1.02 2.84
C TRP A 230 -21.82 2.10 2.49
N ASN A 231 -21.73 3.27 3.14
CA ASN A 231 -22.61 4.40 2.87
C ASN A 231 -22.35 5.08 1.52
N VAL A 232 -21.16 4.93 0.94
CA VAL A 232 -20.80 5.52 -0.36
C VAL A 232 -21.17 4.61 -1.53
N ILE A 233 -21.18 3.29 -1.32
CA ILE A 233 -21.43 2.29 -2.38
C ILE A 233 -22.88 1.78 -2.42
N LYS A 234 -23.73 2.27 -1.51
CA LYS A 234 -25.12 1.87 -1.36
C LYS A 234 -26.06 2.54 -2.36
#